data_AF-A0A2G9I178-F1
#
_entry.id   AF-A0A2G9I178-F1
#
_cell.length_a   1.000
_cell.length_b   1.000
_cell.length_c   1.000
_cell.angle_alpha   90.00
_cell.angle_beta   90.00
_cell.angle_gamma   90.00
#
_symmetry.space_group_name_H-M   'P 1'
#
loop_
_entity.id
_entity.type
_entity.pdbx_description
1 polymer ?
#
loop_
_entity_poly.entity_id
_entity_poly.type
_entity_poly.pdbx_seq_one_letter_code
_entity_poly.pdbx_strand_id
1 'polypeptide(L)'
;MGGVELEDGSKWPVWLRPLLHTSFFGQCKLHAAAHKSECNMFCLDCVNGPLCSLCLINLHKDHRSIQIRRSSYHDVIRVCEIQKYLDITGVQTYIINSAKIVFLNQRPQPRPGKGVTNTCRVCHRSLLDSFTFCSLGCKIVGTSQKFQMKKMGIEVGGSDSEESMNERTHKQVIRNKIIQSFTPSTPPQTSYRSAKRRKGVPHRAPTGGLIIEY
;
A
#
# COMPACT_ATOMS: atom_id res chain seq x y z
N MET A 1 -1.79 18.59 36.27
CA MET A 1 -1.94 18.18 34.85
C MET A 1 -0.67 17.47 34.43
N GLY A 2 -0.57 16.17 34.71
CA GLY A 2 0.48 15.32 34.16
C GLY A 2 -0.17 14.47 33.09
N GLY A 3 0.07 14.81 31.83
CA GLY A 3 -0.38 14.00 30.71
C GLY A 3 0.28 12.63 30.84
N VAL A 4 -0.55 11.60 30.95
CA VAL A 4 -0.15 10.21 30.73
C VAL A 4 0.38 10.13 29.29
N GLU A 5 1.69 10.28 29.14
CA GLU A 5 2.39 9.73 27.99
C GLU A 5 2.11 8.23 28.06
N LEU A 6 1.17 7.79 27.22
CA LEU A 6 1.01 6.38 26.91
C LEU A 6 2.35 5.96 26.31
N GLU A 7 3.23 5.41 27.15
CA GLU A 7 4.32 4.55 26.75
C GLU A 7 3.67 3.36 26.04
N ASP A 8 3.29 3.58 24.78
CA ASP A 8 2.99 2.58 23.79
C ASP A 8 4.31 1.82 23.66
N GLY A 9 4.48 0.77 24.48
CA GLY A 9 5.65 -0.09 24.59
C GLY A 9 6.00 -0.62 23.20
N SER A 10 6.71 0.22 22.46
CA SER A 10 6.68 0.18 21.01
C SER A 10 7.54 -1.00 20.61
N LYS A 11 6.89 -2.08 20.18
CA LYS A 11 7.50 -3.24 19.50
C LYS A 11 8.43 -2.86 18.34
N TRP A 12 8.49 -1.58 17.98
CA TRP A 12 9.17 -1.02 16.84
C TRP A 12 10.27 -0.05 17.28
N PRO A 13 11.44 -0.06 16.63
CA PRO A 13 12.51 0.90 16.92
C PRO A 13 12.07 2.35 16.72
N VAL A 14 12.56 3.25 17.58
CA VAL A 14 12.19 4.68 17.59
C VAL A 14 12.43 5.38 16.24
N TRP A 15 13.43 4.93 15.48
CA TRP A 15 13.80 5.48 14.17
C TRP A 15 12.85 5.09 13.04
N LEU A 16 12.02 4.04 13.23
CA LEU A 16 11.23 3.46 12.14
C LEU A 16 10.06 4.35 11.73
N ARG A 17 9.35 4.95 12.68
CA ARG A 17 8.26 5.89 12.35
C ARG A 17 8.80 7.13 11.61
N PRO A 18 9.87 7.80 12.08
CA PRO A 18 10.48 8.91 11.35
C PRO A 18 10.98 8.52 9.96
N LEU A 19 11.63 7.35 9.81
CA LEU A 19 12.07 6.84 8.51
C LEU A 19 10.93 6.78 7.48
N LEU A 20 9.74 6.33 7.89
CA LEU A 20 8.60 6.20 6.98
C LEU A 20 7.92 7.52 6.61
N HIS A 21 8.09 8.57 7.41
CA HIS A 21 7.49 9.90 7.16
C HIS A 21 8.49 10.89 6.55
N THR A 22 9.77 10.54 6.53
CA THR A 22 10.82 11.40 5.98
C THR A 22 10.71 11.48 4.46
N SER A 23 10.78 12.69 3.91
CA SER A 23 10.91 12.91 2.47
C SER A 23 12.38 12.83 2.05
N PHE A 24 12.72 11.87 1.19
CA PHE A 24 14.08 11.71 0.69
C PHE A 24 14.30 12.38 -0.68
N PHE A 25 15.56 12.43 -1.11
CA PHE A 25 16.03 12.94 -2.40
C PHE A 25 15.83 14.46 -2.60
N GLY A 26 15.67 15.20 -1.50
CA GLY A 26 15.81 16.66 -1.51
C GLY A 26 17.28 17.07 -1.63
N GLN A 27 17.54 18.32 -2.00
CA GLN A 27 18.89 18.88 -2.01
C GLN A 27 19.34 19.24 -0.59
N CYS A 28 20.54 18.81 -0.21
CA CYS A 28 21.15 19.15 1.06
C CYS A 28 21.42 20.66 1.14
N LYS A 29 20.95 21.30 2.22
CA LYS A 29 21.15 22.74 2.44
C LYS A 29 22.62 23.09 2.77
N LEU A 30 23.34 22.19 3.44
CA LEU A 30 24.74 22.41 3.83
C LEU A 30 25.72 22.17 2.68
N HIS A 31 25.38 21.23 1.79
CA HIS A 31 26.25 20.80 0.69
C HIS A 31 25.61 21.03 -0.67
N ALA A 32 24.81 22.09 -0.83
CA ALA A 32 23.99 22.29 -2.03
C ALA A 32 24.82 22.33 -3.34
N ALA A 33 26.02 22.91 -3.29
CA ALA A 33 26.93 23.04 -4.42
C ALA A 33 27.70 21.75 -4.77
N ALA A 34 27.65 20.73 -3.92
CA ALA A 34 28.36 19.47 -4.17
C ALA A 34 27.57 18.56 -5.12
N HIS A 35 28.29 17.81 -5.96
CA HIS A 35 27.69 16.82 -6.87
C HIS A 35 26.97 15.67 -6.13
N LYS A 36 27.21 15.48 -4.83
CA LYS A 36 26.57 14.46 -3.98
C LYS A 36 25.66 15.09 -2.91
N SER A 37 24.96 16.15 -3.27
CA SER A 37 24.07 16.91 -2.39
C SER A 37 22.72 16.25 -2.15
N GLU A 38 22.35 15.22 -2.90
CA GLU A 38 21.06 14.52 -2.73
C GLU A 38 20.96 13.84 -1.36
N CYS A 39 19.89 14.13 -0.61
CA CYS A 39 19.62 13.55 0.69
C CYS A 39 18.92 12.20 0.58
N ASN A 40 19.68 11.13 0.41
CA ASN A 40 19.20 9.75 0.28
C ASN A 40 19.68 8.81 1.40
N MET A 41 20.32 9.34 2.43
CA MET A 41 20.77 8.59 3.60
C MET A 41 19.89 8.89 4.81
N PHE A 42 19.76 7.94 5.72
CA PHE A 42 19.06 8.13 6.99
C PHE A 42 19.88 7.56 8.14
N CYS A 43 20.07 8.34 9.20
CA CYS A 43 20.80 7.93 10.40
C CYS A 43 19.82 7.36 11.44
N LEU A 44 20.05 6.12 11.86
CA LEU A 44 19.19 5.40 12.81
C LEU A 44 19.39 5.84 14.26
N ASP A 45 20.53 6.46 14.56
CA ASP A 45 20.88 6.89 15.91
C ASP A 45 20.46 8.34 16.18
N CYS A 46 20.61 9.22 15.18
CA CYS A 46 20.23 10.63 15.32
C CYS A 46 18.77 10.91 14.94
N VAL A 47 18.23 10.20 13.94
CA VAL A 47 16.83 10.37 13.52
C VAL A 47 16.50 11.80 13.06
N ASN A 48 17.51 12.58 12.64
CA ASN A 48 17.42 14.00 12.28
C ASN A 48 17.02 14.25 10.81
N GLY A 49 16.19 13.37 10.25
CA GLY A 49 15.74 13.46 8.85
C GLY A 49 16.78 13.00 7.82
N PRO A 50 16.63 13.42 6.55
CA PRO A 50 17.38 12.86 5.43
C PRO A 50 18.73 13.56 5.27
N LEU A 51 19.78 12.77 5.05
CA LEU A 51 21.17 13.19 4.97
C LEU A 51 21.72 12.93 3.56
N CYS A 52 22.64 13.77 3.10
CA CYS A 52 23.46 13.43 1.93
C CYS A 52 24.70 12.65 2.35
N SER A 53 25.41 12.07 1.38
CA SER A 53 26.63 11.30 1.63
C SER A 53 27.73 12.08 2.38
N LEU A 54 27.86 13.40 2.12
CA LEU A 54 28.84 14.27 2.79
C LEU A 54 28.48 14.50 4.26
N CYS A 55 27.20 14.74 4.57
CA CYS A 55 26.73 14.85 5.96
C CYS A 55 27.03 13.57 6.73
N LEU A 56 26.81 12.41 6.10
CA LEU A 56 27.08 11.13 6.75
C LEU A 56 28.57 10.96 7.09
N ILE A 57 29.46 11.29 6.16
CA ILE A 57 30.92 11.16 6.36
C ILE A 57 31.44 12.13 7.44
N ASN A 58 30.98 13.38 7.43
CA ASN A 58 31.53 14.43 8.28
C ASN A 58 30.94 14.46 9.69
N LEU A 59 29.65 14.12 9.85
CA LEU A 59 28.91 14.30 11.11
C LEU A 59 28.43 12.98 11.74
N HIS A 60 28.50 11.86 11.00
CA HIS A 60 27.90 10.58 11.41
C HIS A 60 28.80 9.38 11.10
N LYS A 61 30.12 9.57 11.23
CA LYS A 61 31.13 8.56 10.84
C LYS A 61 30.95 7.20 11.53
N ASP A 62 30.48 7.22 12.78
CA ASP A 62 30.32 6.01 13.62
C ASP A 62 28.85 5.65 13.88
N HIS A 63 27.92 6.24 13.13
CA HIS A 63 26.49 5.99 13.32
C HIS A 63 25.97 4.95 12.35
N ARG A 64 24.97 4.20 12.79
CA ARG A 64 24.21 3.28 11.94
C ARG A 64 23.37 4.10 10.98
N SER A 65 23.51 3.79 9.70
CA SER A 65 22.75 4.43 8.63
C SER A 65 22.26 3.42 7.60
N ILE A 66 21.25 3.83 6.85
CA ILE A 66 20.67 3.09 5.75
C ILE A 66 20.55 4.00 4.53
N GLN A 67 20.71 3.43 3.34
CA GLN A 67 20.54 4.15 2.09
C GLN A 67 19.16 3.90 1.49
N ILE A 68 18.44 4.99 1.26
CA ILE A 68 17.14 4.99 0.58
C ILE A 68 17.36 5.06 -0.92
N ARG A 69 16.56 4.29 -1.66
CA ARG A 69 16.59 4.23 -3.13
C ARG A 69 15.19 4.44 -3.67
N ARG A 70 15.07 4.73 -4.96
CA ARG A 70 13.78 4.84 -5.65
C ARG A 70 13.54 3.64 -6.56
N SER A 71 12.34 3.08 -6.48
CA SER A 71 11.80 2.13 -7.46
C SER A 71 10.38 2.52 -7.81
N SER A 72 10.13 2.75 -9.10
CA SER A 72 8.82 3.22 -9.60
C SER A 72 8.27 4.42 -8.81
N TYR A 73 9.12 5.43 -8.57
CA TYR A 73 8.80 6.64 -7.80
C TYR A 73 8.48 6.45 -6.31
N HIS A 74 8.78 5.28 -5.76
CA HIS A 74 8.56 4.98 -4.35
C HIS A 74 9.87 4.63 -3.65
N ASP A 75 9.94 5.00 -2.37
CA ASP A 75 11.10 4.76 -1.53
C ASP A 75 11.21 3.28 -1.17
N VAL A 76 12.41 2.74 -1.35
CA VAL A 76 12.76 1.35 -1.10
C VAL A 76 14.10 1.24 -0.38
N ILE A 77 14.28 0.15 0.36
CA ILE A 77 15.55 -0.22 1.00
C ILE A 77 15.92 -1.64 0.57
N ARG A 78 17.21 -1.90 0.42
CA ARG A 78 17.71 -3.25 0.17
C ARG A 78 17.49 -4.12 1.40
N VAL A 79 17.03 -5.34 1.18
CA VAL A 79 16.81 -6.33 2.25
C VAL A 79 18.07 -6.52 3.09
N CYS A 80 19.23 -6.62 2.45
CA CYS A 80 20.51 -6.81 3.14
C CYS A 80 20.90 -5.66 4.08
N GLU A 81 20.37 -4.45 3.88
CA GLU A 81 20.62 -3.30 4.76
C GLU A 81 19.64 -3.30 5.93
N ILE A 82 18.33 -3.34 5.67
CA ILE A 82 17.30 -3.18 6.70
C ILE A 82 17.20 -4.39 7.64
N GLN A 83 17.46 -5.60 7.15
CA GLN A 83 17.35 -6.82 7.96
C GLN A 83 18.33 -6.85 9.15
N LYS A 84 19.38 -6.04 9.12
CA LYS A 84 20.36 -5.91 10.21
C LYS A 84 19.75 -5.27 11.46
N TYR A 85 18.67 -4.51 11.29
CA TYR A 85 18.09 -3.66 12.33
C TYR A 85 16.60 -3.95 12.58
N LEU A 86 15.95 -4.70 11.69
CA LEU A 86 14.51 -4.94 11.76
C LEU A 86 14.12 -6.30 11.19
N ASP A 87 13.25 -7.02 11.91
CA ASP A 87 12.57 -8.18 11.34
C ASP A 87 11.59 -7.75 10.23
N ILE A 88 11.86 -8.21 9.01
CA ILE A 88 11.03 -7.95 7.83
C ILE A 88 10.14 -9.13 7.45
N THR A 89 10.05 -10.17 8.29
CA THR A 89 9.21 -11.34 8.04
C THR A 89 7.75 -10.93 7.78
N GLY A 90 7.12 -11.58 6.80
CA GLY A 90 5.74 -11.30 6.40
C GLY A 90 5.56 -10.05 5.54
N VAL A 91 6.62 -9.28 5.27
CA VAL A 91 6.62 -8.18 4.28
C VAL A 91 7.05 -8.71 2.93
N GLN A 92 6.28 -8.40 1.89
CA GLN A 92 6.61 -8.79 0.53
C GLN A 92 7.91 -8.10 0.06
N THR A 93 8.85 -8.93 -0.38
CA THR A 93 10.11 -8.49 -1.00
C THR A 93 10.06 -8.64 -2.51
N TYR A 94 10.77 -7.79 -3.24
CA TYR A 94 10.88 -7.85 -4.68
C TYR A 94 12.34 -8.03 -5.09
N ILE A 95 12.59 -8.72 -6.21
CA ILE A 95 13.92 -8.79 -6.82
C ILE A 95 13.93 -7.79 -7.97
N ILE A 96 14.79 -6.77 -7.89
CA ILE A 96 14.94 -5.73 -8.90
C ILE A 96 16.45 -5.54 -9.15
N ASN A 97 16.86 -5.64 -10.41
CA ASN A 97 18.28 -5.58 -10.81
C ASN A 97 19.15 -6.53 -9.96
N SER A 98 18.68 -7.78 -9.82
CA SER A 98 19.33 -8.84 -9.03
C SER A 98 19.46 -8.55 -7.52
N ALA A 99 18.84 -7.50 -7.00
CA ALA A 99 18.84 -7.16 -5.57
C ALA A 99 17.45 -7.36 -4.95
N LYS A 100 17.40 -7.94 -3.75
CA LYS A 100 16.17 -8.02 -2.95
C LYS A 100 15.91 -6.66 -2.28
N ILE A 101 14.70 -6.13 -2.45
CA ILE A 101 14.26 -4.83 -1.91
C ILE A 101 12.91 -4.92 -1.21
N VAL A 102 12.64 -3.97 -0.32
CA VAL A 102 11.35 -3.78 0.37
C VAL A 102 10.88 -2.34 0.15
N PHE A 103 9.56 -2.15 0.04
CA PHE A 103 8.97 -0.81 0.01
C PHE A 103 8.76 -0.28 1.44
N LEU A 104 9.04 1.01 1.64
CA LEU A 104 8.78 1.70 2.90
C LEU A 104 7.27 1.79 3.15
N ASN A 105 6.53 2.38 2.21
CA ASN A 105 5.13 2.71 2.38
C ASN A 105 4.22 2.02 1.37
N GLN A 106 2.91 2.06 1.65
CA GLN A 106 1.89 1.57 0.73
C GLN A 106 1.92 2.38 -0.58
N ARG A 107 1.54 1.72 -1.67
CA ARG A 107 1.50 2.31 -3.01
C ARG A 107 0.05 2.39 -3.49
N PRO A 108 -0.33 3.36 -4.34
CA PRO A 108 -1.65 3.39 -4.98
C PRO A 108 -1.90 2.14 -5.83
N GLN A 109 -3.08 1.52 -5.72
CA GLN A 109 -3.48 0.41 -6.59
C GLN A 109 -4.29 0.95 -7.78
N PRO A 110 -3.82 0.80 -9.03
CA PRO A 110 -4.54 1.29 -10.21
C PRO A 110 -5.85 0.54 -10.49
N ARG A 111 -5.98 -0.71 -10.02
CA ARG A 111 -7.17 -1.56 -10.25
C ARG A 111 -7.37 -2.49 -9.04
N PRO A 112 -8.60 -2.65 -8.53
CA PRO A 112 -8.92 -3.74 -7.61
C PRO A 112 -8.68 -5.08 -8.32
N GLY A 113 -7.78 -5.91 -7.79
CA GLY A 113 -7.50 -7.23 -8.34
C GLY A 113 -8.70 -8.16 -8.18
N LYS A 114 -9.40 -8.47 -9.28
CA LYS A 114 -10.45 -9.51 -9.27
C LYS A 114 -9.78 -10.89 -9.12
N GLY A 115 -10.21 -11.67 -8.12
CA GLY A 115 -9.81 -13.08 -7.99
C GLY A 115 -8.55 -13.37 -7.17
N VAL A 116 -7.99 -12.39 -6.45
CA VAL A 116 -6.83 -12.63 -5.58
C VAL A 116 -7.28 -13.01 -4.17
N THR A 117 -6.82 -14.16 -3.66
CA THR A 117 -7.12 -14.67 -2.32
C THR A 117 -6.20 -14.08 -1.25
N ASN A 118 -4.92 -13.87 -1.56
CA ASN A 118 -3.96 -13.29 -0.62
C ASN A 118 -3.79 -11.77 -0.81
N THR A 119 -4.23 -10.99 0.17
CA THR A 119 -4.16 -9.52 0.14
C THR A 119 -3.53 -8.96 1.41
N CYS A 120 -2.88 -7.79 1.26
CA CYS A 120 -2.29 -7.05 2.36
C CYS A 120 -3.35 -6.75 3.42
N ARG A 121 -3.02 -7.04 4.68
CA ARG A 121 -3.96 -6.86 5.80
C ARG A 121 -4.40 -5.40 6.00
N VAL A 122 -3.63 -4.43 5.52
CA VAL A 122 -3.88 -2.99 5.74
C VAL A 122 -4.47 -2.32 4.50
N CYS A 123 -3.84 -2.48 3.34
CA CYS A 123 -4.23 -1.73 2.13
C CYS A 123 -4.90 -2.61 1.06
N HIS A 124 -5.16 -3.88 1.39
CA HIS A 124 -5.81 -4.86 0.51
C HIS A 124 -5.13 -5.07 -0.86
N ARG A 125 -3.84 -4.73 -0.96
CA ARG A 125 -3.02 -5.00 -2.15
C ARG A 125 -2.80 -6.48 -2.31
N SER A 126 -3.05 -7.01 -3.50
CA SER A 126 -2.69 -8.37 -3.90
C SER A 126 -1.23 -8.65 -3.58
N LEU A 127 -0.97 -9.73 -2.84
CA LEU A 127 0.37 -10.17 -2.46
C LEU A 127 0.73 -11.47 -3.17
N LEU A 128 2.03 -11.77 -3.20
CA LEU A 128 2.48 -13.14 -3.45
C LEU A 128 2.09 -14.02 -2.25
N ASP A 129 1.99 -15.32 -2.49
CA ASP A 129 1.73 -16.30 -1.43
C ASP A 129 2.81 -16.20 -0.34
N SER A 130 2.44 -16.52 0.90
CA SER A 130 3.30 -16.44 2.10
C SER A 130 3.57 -15.05 2.68
N PHE A 131 3.06 -13.97 2.06
CA PHE A 131 3.20 -12.62 2.63
C PHE A 131 1.90 -12.08 3.23
N THR A 132 2.03 -11.21 4.23
CA THR A 132 0.90 -10.59 4.95
C THR A 132 0.81 -9.07 4.76
N PHE A 133 1.93 -8.43 4.41
CA PHE A 133 2.04 -6.99 4.25
C PHE A 133 2.79 -6.64 2.96
N CYS A 134 2.38 -5.56 2.28
CA CYS A 134 3.05 -5.13 1.04
C CYS A 134 4.25 -4.19 1.27
N SER A 135 4.40 -3.64 2.48
CA SER A 135 5.39 -2.61 2.82
C SER A 135 5.65 -2.60 4.33
N LEU A 136 6.75 -1.95 4.76
CA LEU A 136 7.07 -1.77 6.18
C LEU A 136 5.98 -0.98 6.91
N GLY A 137 5.48 0.11 6.32
CA GLY A 137 4.39 0.92 6.87
C GLY A 137 3.11 0.10 7.09
N CYS A 138 2.75 -0.77 6.14
CA CYS A 138 1.62 -1.69 6.35
C CYS A 138 1.88 -2.68 7.49
N LYS A 139 3.11 -3.17 7.68
CA LYS A 139 3.43 -4.08 8.81
C LYS A 139 3.27 -3.38 10.15
N ILE A 140 3.76 -2.15 10.28
CA ILE A 140 3.63 -1.37 11.52
C ILE A 140 2.16 -1.11 11.84
N VAL A 141 1.40 -0.59 10.88
CA VAL A 141 -0.03 -0.29 11.07
C VAL A 141 -0.79 -1.57 11.39
N GLY A 142 -0.59 -2.64 10.61
CA GLY A 142 -1.35 -3.88 10.73
C GLY A 142 -0.97 -4.75 11.92
N THR A 143 0.12 -4.45 12.62
CA THR A 143 0.50 -5.10 13.88
C THR A 143 0.17 -4.27 15.12
N SER A 144 -0.29 -3.02 14.95
CA SER A 144 -0.70 -2.17 16.08
C SER A 144 -1.92 -2.73 16.82
N GLN A 145 -1.97 -2.56 18.15
CA GLN A 145 -3.09 -3.03 18.97
C GLN A 145 -4.42 -2.39 18.53
N LYS A 146 -4.41 -1.09 18.21
CA LYS A 146 -5.57 -0.36 17.69
C LYS A 146 -6.13 -1.01 16.41
N PHE A 147 -5.26 -1.40 15.48
CA PHE A 147 -5.69 -2.08 14.25
C PHE A 147 -6.26 -3.48 14.54
N GLN A 148 -5.65 -4.22 15.47
CA GLN A 148 -6.13 -5.55 15.87
C GLN A 148 -7.49 -5.50 16.56
N MET A 149 -7.71 -4.53 17.47
CA MET A 149 -8.99 -4.29 18.15
C MET A 149 -10.09 -3.90 17.15
N LYS A 150 -9.79 -2.96 16.23
CA LYS A 150 -10.72 -2.59 15.15
C LYS A 150 -11.09 -3.78 14.27
N LYS A 151 -10.14 -4.67 13.99
CA LYS A 151 -10.38 -5.90 13.21
C LYS A 151 -11.26 -6.91 13.96
N MET A 152 -11.13 -7.00 15.28
CA MET A 152 -11.93 -7.90 16.13
C MET A 152 -13.29 -7.30 16.54
N GLY A 153 -13.60 -6.06 16.14
CA GLY A 153 -14.87 -5.41 16.47
C GLY A 153 -15.03 -5.07 17.95
N ILE A 154 -13.92 -4.94 18.68
CA ILE A 154 -13.93 -4.56 20.10
C ILE A 154 -13.90 -3.02 20.17
N GLU A 155 -15.04 -2.42 20.49
CA GLU A 155 -15.15 -1.01 20.83
C GLU A 155 -14.56 -0.80 22.23
N VAL A 156 -13.45 -0.06 22.31
CA VAL A 156 -12.92 0.39 23.61
C VAL A 156 -13.74 1.61 24.01
N GLY A 157 -14.61 1.44 25.00
CA GLY A 157 -15.34 2.53 25.64
C GLY A 157 -14.36 3.54 26.23
N GLY A 158 -14.21 4.68 25.56
CA GLY A 158 -13.59 5.89 26.07
C GLY A 158 -14.58 7.03 25.92
N SER A 159 -14.96 7.61 27.05
CA SER A 159 -15.95 8.69 27.19
C SER A 159 -15.67 9.90 26.28
N ASP A 160 -16.74 10.35 25.61
CA ASP A 160 -17.05 11.63 24.96
C ASP A 160 -15.96 12.44 24.23
N SER A 161 -16.11 12.55 22.91
CA SER A 161 -16.73 13.73 22.26
C SER A 161 -16.97 13.43 20.78
N GLU A 162 -18.26 13.40 20.44
CA GLU A 162 -18.87 13.59 19.13
C GLU A 162 -18.03 14.25 18.01
N GLU A 163 -17.91 13.57 16.86
CA GLU A 163 -18.34 14.11 15.57
C GLU A 163 -18.68 12.96 14.61
N SER A 164 -19.94 12.98 14.19
CA SER A 164 -20.58 12.05 13.28
C SER A 164 -20.13 12.32 11.84
N MET A 165 -19.63 11.31 11.13
CA MET A 165 -19.89 11.19 9.69
C MET A 165 -20.21 9.73 9.33
N ASN A 166 -21.44 9.57 8.86
CA ASN A 166 -22.05 8.33 8.39
C ASN A 166 -21.32 7.74 7.19
N GLU A 167 -20.93 6.46 7.27
CA GLU A 167 -20.93 5.58 6.09
C GLU A 167 -21.48 4.20 6.49
N ARG A 168 -22.73 3.96 6.07
CA ARG A 168 -23.47 2.72 6.29
C ARG A 168 -22.98 1.65 5.32
N THR A 169 -22.16 0.72 5.77
CA THR A 169 -22.01 -0.59 5.11
C THR A 169 -23.04 -1.57 5.69
N HIS A 170 -24.10 -1.84 4.93
CA HIS A 170 -25.01 -2.97 5.17
C HIS A 170 -24.24 -4.30 5.03
N LYS A 171 -24.01 -4.99 6.15
CA LYS A 171 -23.81 -6.44 6.19
C LYS A 171 -24.85 -7.04 7.11
N GLN A 172 -25.84 -7.70 6.53
CA GLN A 172 -26.73 -8.62 7.24
C GLN A 172 -26.64 -9.97 6.54
N VAL A 173 -26.27 -10.99 7.31
CA VAL A 173 -26.34 -12.40 6.93
C VAL A 173 -27.21 -13.08 7.98
N ILE A 174 -27.91 -14.13 7.53
CA ILE A 174 -28.75 -15.13 8.22
C ILE A 174 -30.26 -14.79 8.14
N ARG A 175 -31.21 -15.66 7.74
CA ARG A 175 -31.26 -16.95 7.02
C ARG A 175 -32.76 -17.30 6.83
N ASN A 176 -33.11 -17.83 5.65
CA ASN A 176 -34.20 -18.74 5.29
C ASN A 176 -35.68 -18.29 5.09
N LYS A 177 -36.21 -18.88 4.00
CA LYS A 177 -37.60 -19.28 3.66
C LYS A 177 -38.52 -18.23 3.01
N ILE A 178 -38.70 -18.34 1.69
CA ILE A 178 -39.89 -18.94 1.02
C ILE A 178 -39.83 -18.65 -0.49
N ILE A 179 -40.02 -19.70 -1.28
CA ILE A 179 -40.22 -19.67 -2.73
C ILE A 179 -41.58 -19.02 -3.00
N GLN A 180 -41.63 -17.97 -3.82
CA GLN A 180 -42.82 -17.64 -4.62
C GLN A 180 -42.40 -16.80 -5.84
N SER A 181 -42.62 -17.43 -6.99
CA SER A 181 -42.47 -16.93 -8.36
C SER A 181 -43.50 -15.86 -8.67
N PHE A 182 -43.12 -14.65 -9.12
CA PHE A 182 -43.99 -13.82 -9.96
C PHE A 182 -43.16 -12.91 -10.90
N THR A 183 -43.67 -12.81 -12.11
CA THR A 183 -43.13 -12.25 -13.37
C THR A 183 -42.88 -10.74 -13.35
N PRO A 184 -41.96 -10.20 -14.19
CA PRO A 184 -41.70 -8.76 -14.25
C PRO A 184 -42.80 -8.01 -15.02
N SER A 185 -43.31 -6.91 -14.45
CA SER A 185 -44.20 -5.97 -15.15
C SER A 185 -43.38 -4.89 -15.86
N THR A 186 -43.50 -4.90 -17.19
CA THR A 186 -42.97 -3.92 -18.14
C THR A 186 -43.70 -2.57 -17.99
N PRO A 187 -43.00 -1.41 -17.99
CA PRO A 187 -43.65 -0.09 -18.04
C PRO A 187 -44.22 0.22 -19.44
N PRO A 188 -45.32 0.99 -19.55
CA PRO A 188 -45.94 1.33 -20.83
C PRO A 188 -45.09 2.31 -21.66
N GLN A 189 -45.12 2.11 -22.99
CA GLN A 189 -44.42 2.91 -23.99
C GLN A 189 -45.10 4.26 -24.22
N THR A 190 -44.36 5.36 -24.05
CA THR A 190 -44.69 6.64 -24.69
C THR A 190 -43.67 6.95 -25.77
N SER A 191 -44.18 7.07 -26.98
CA SER A 191 -43.48 7.22 -28.25
C SER A 191 -42.90 8.62 -28.45
N TYR A 192 -41.57 8.70 -28.59
CA TYR A 192 -40.93 9.67 -29.48
C TYR A 192 -39.94 8.94 -30.40
N ARG A 193 -40.25 8.99 -31.70
CA ARG A 193 -39.43 8.58 -32.87
C ARG A 193 -38.12 9.40 -32.88
N SER A 194 -36.94 9.00 -33.37
CA SER A 194 -36.47 7.87 -34.18
C SER A 194 -34.92 7.77 -34.12
N ALA A 195 -34.43 6.52 -34.12
CA ALA A 195 -33.31 5.94 -34.86
C ALA A 195 -31.92 6.63 -34.97
N LYS A 196 -30.87 5.98 -34.41
CA LYS A 196 -29.83 5.26 -35.20
C LYS A 196 -28.95 4.35 -34.30
N ARG A 197 -29.36 3.11 -34.08
CA ARG A 197 -28.50 2.05 -33.52
C ARG A 197 -27.88 1.29 -34.69
N ARG A 198 -26.58 1.43 -34.92
CA ARG A 198 -25.89 0.65 -35.97
C ARG A 198 -25.85 -0.82 -35.55
N LYS A 199 -26.42 -1.66 -36.41
CA LYS A 199 -26.39 -3.12 -36.40
C LYS A 199 -25.07 -3.57 -37.02
N GLY A 200 -24.39 -4.51 -36.37
CA GLY A 200 -23.29 -5.27 -36.95
C GLY A 200 -23.05 -6.50 -36.08
N VAL A 201 -23.37 -7.67 -36.59
CA VAL A 201 -22.98 -8.96 -36.01
C VAL A 201 -21.50 -9.16 -36.34
N PRO A 202 -20.60 -9.46 -35.39
CA PRO A 202 -19.20 -9.67 -35.73
C PRO A 202 -19.07 -10.97 -36.52
N HIS A 203 -18.64 -10.87 -37.78
CA HIS A 203 -18.28 -12.03 -38.60
C HIS A 203 -16.79 -12.31 -38.41
N ARG A 204 -16.40 -13.58 -38.19
CA ARG A 204 -14.98 -13.98 -38.19
C ARG A 204 -14.42 -13.88 -39.61
N ALA A 205 -13.14 -13.53 -39.73
CA ALA A 205 -12.42 -13.50 -41.00
C ALA A 205 -12.33 -14.92 -41.59
N PRO A 206 -12.46 -15.09 -42.92
CA PRO A 206 -12.21 -16.36 -43.57
C PRO A 206 -10.75 -16.77 -43.38
N THR A 207 -10.49 -18.00 -42.98
CA THR A 207 -9.16 -18.61 -43.07
C THR A 207 -8.78 -18.71 -44.54
N GLY A 208 -7.84 -17.86 -44.98
CA GLY A 208 -7.23 -17.96 -46.29
C GLY A 208 -6.46 -19.27 -46.41
N GLY A 209 -7.05 -20.21 -47.12
CA GLY A 209 -6.41 -21.45 -47.56
C GLY A 209 -7.07 -21.86 -48.87
N LEU A 210 -6.25 -22.44 -49.75
CA LEU A 210 -6.49 -22.92 -51.12
C LEU A 210 -5.95 -21.96 -52.19
N ILE A 211 -5.25 -22.36 -53.25
CA ILE A 211 -4.68 -23.63 -53.77
C ILE A 211 -3.60 -23.14 -54.76
N ILE A 212 -2.43 -23.77 -54.82
CA ILE A 212 -1.54 -23.68 -55.99
C ILE A 212 -1.89 -24.89 -56.86
N GLU A 213 -2.46 -24.66 -58.04
CA GLU A 213 -2.50 -25.68 -59.10
C GLU A 213 -1.30 -25.48 -60.04
N TYR A 214 -0.80 -26.62 -60.51
CA TYR A 214 0.39 -26.81 -61.33
C TYR A 214 0.27 -26.24 -62.74
#